data_AF-A0A3S0KL07-F1
#
_entry.id   AF-A0A3S0KL07-F1
#
_cell.length_a   1.000
_cell.length_b   1.000
_cell.length_c   1.000
_cell.angle_alpha   90.00
_cell.angle_beta   90.00
_cell.angle_gamma   90.00
#
_symmetry.space_group_name_H-M   'P 1'
#
loop_
_entity.id
_entity.type
_entity.pdbx_description
1 polymer ?
#
loop_
_entity_poly.entity_id
_entity_poly.type
_entity_poly.pdbx_seq_one_letter_code
_entity_poly.pdbx_strand_id
1 'polypeptide(L)'
;MKLTNLTSMKNIFPVLAIAFASITVAVPAQATPLPVVVATFKSVNTSMQFHTTPKASFKASNGLEIAIHMPRSSDDNRVLIMDKDWSIIPNHHTDANHMGIIEAAYEYARSQGLNVELKKADQFYYDGSHGFAYEVLVKEA
;
A
#
# COMPACT_ATOMS: atom_id res chain seq x y z
N MET A 1 -16.94 -55.00 -71.59
CA MET A 1 -18.25 -54.60 -72.17
C MET A 1 -19.13 -54.07 -71.05
N LYS A 2 -19.78 -52.91 -71.28
CA LYS A 2 -20.77 -52.19 -70.45
C LYS A 2 -20.21 -51.48 -69.20
N LEU A 3 -20.00 -50.16 -69.25
CA LEU A 3 -20.97 -49.05 -69.11
C LEU A 3 -21.87 -49.14 -67.87
N THR A 4 -21.48 -48.31 -66.92
CA THR A 4 -22.26 -47.56 -65.93
C THR A 4 -23.69 -47.22 -66.35
N ASN A 5 -24.60 -47.37 -65.40
CA ASN A 5 -25.65 -46.40 -65.03
C ASN A 5 -26.56 -47.04 -63.96
N LEU A 6 -26.75 -46.41 -62.80
CA LEU A 6 -27.97 -45.63 -62.52
C LEU A 6 -27.95 -45.07 -61.09
N THR A 7 -28.45 -43.84 -61.02
CA THR A 7 -28.73 -42.98 -59.88
C THR A 7 -29.60 -43.58 -58.78
N SER A 8 -29.35 -43.19 -57.54
CA SER A 8 -30.44 -42.97 -56.58
C SER A 8 -30.10 -41.88 -55.56
N MET A 9 -30.96 -40.87 -55.55
CA MET A 9 -31.02 -39.77 -54.58
C MET A 9 -31.39 -40.29 -53.19
N LYS A 10 -30.85 -39.67 -52.14
CA LYS A 10 -31.64 -39.03 -51.07
C LYS A 10 -30.74 -38.44 -49.99
N ASN A 11 -31.10 -37.23 -49.57
CA ASN A 11 -30.89 -36.56 -48.28
C ASN A 11 -30.63 -37.57 -47.14
N ILE A 12 -29.85 -37.29 -46.08
CA ILE A 12 -30.15 -36.34 -44.99
C ILE A 12 -28.85 -36.07 -44.20
N PHE A 13 -28.62 -34.82 -43.79
CA PHE A 13 -27.69 -34.38 -42.74
C PHE A 13 -27.96 -35.07 -41.37
N PRO A 14 -27.17 -34.85 -40.31
CA PRO A 14 -25.70 -34.81 -40.18
C PRO A 14 -25.24 -35.73 -39.02
N VAL A 15 -23.99 -36.20 -38.99
CA VAL A 15 -23.38 -36.64 -37.71
C VAL A 15 -22.09 -35.88 -37.47
N LEU A 16 -22.26 -34.93 -36.57
CA LEU A 16 -21.32 -34.18 -35.77
C LEU A 16 -20.13 -35.06 -35.33
N ALA A 17 -18.93 -34.73 -35.80
CA ALA A 17 -17.68 -35.13 -35.17
C ALA A 17 -16.62 -34.05 -35.43
N ILE A 18 -16.86 -32.83 -34.93
CA ILE A 18 -15.79 -31.86 -34.77
C ILE A 18 -15.00 -32.31 -33.56
N ALA A 19 -13.94 -33.07 -33.83
CA ALA A 19 -12.87 -33.31 -32.87
C ALA A 19 -12.22 -31.96 -32.56
N PHE A 20 -12.57 -31.38 -31.42
CA PHE A 20 -11.79 -30.29 -30.84
C PHE A 20 -10.48 -30.89 -30.33
N ALA A 21 -9.45 -30.90 -31.18
CA ALA A 21 -8.07 -30.96 -30.74
C ALA A 21 -7.74 -29.63 -30.07
N SER A 22 -8.13 -29.48 -28.81
CA SER A 22 -7.65 -28.39 -27.96
C SER A 22 -6.17 -28.64 -27.70
N ILE A 23 -5.31 -28.08 -28.55
CA ILE A 23 -3.91 -27.85 -28.22
C ILE A 23 -3.93 -26.84 -27.08
N THR A 24 -4.00 -27.31 -25.84
CA THR A 24 -3.65 -26.51 -24.68
C THR A 24 -2.17 -26.23 -24.79
N VAL A 25 -1.82 -25.14 -25.47
CA VAL A 25 -0.53 -24.49 -25.30
C VAL A 25 -0.47 -24.14 -23.83
N ALA A 26 0.28 -24.95 -23.07
CA ALA A 26 0.66 -24.62 -21.72
C ALA A 26 1.48 -23.35 -21.83
N VAL A 27 0.82 -22.20 -21.65
CA VAL A 27 1.50 -20.95 -21.40
C VAL A 27 2.35 -21.24 -20.17
N PRO A 28 3.69 -21.19 -20.24
CA PRO A 28 4.48 -21.30 -19.04
C PRO A 28 3.95 -20.18 -18.13
N ALA A 29 3.57 -20.55 -16.91
CA ALA A 29 3.24 -19.59 -15.87
C ALA A 29 4.47 -18.68 -15.74
N GLN A 30 4.43 -17.57 -16.47
CA GLN A 30 5.44 -16.54 -16.38
C GLN A 30 5.24 -16.02 -14.98
N ALA A 31 6.15 -16.40 -14.08
CA ALA A 31 6.21 -15.85 -12.74
C ALA A 31 6.26 -14.34 -12.95
N THR A 32 5.11 -13.69 -12.84
CA THR A 32 5.03 -12.26 -12.71
C THR A 32 5.89 -11.99 -11.49
N PRO A 33 7.01 -11.25 -11.63
CA PRO A 33 7.67 -10.76 -10.45
C PRO A 33 6.57 -10.03 -9.71
N LEU A 34 6.25 -10.46 -8.48
CA LEU A 34 5.44 -9.66 -7.57
C LEU A 34 5.96 -8.24 -7.73
N PRO A 35 5.10 -7.22 -7.97
CA PRO A 35 5.59 -5.86 -8.01
C PRO A 35 6.22 -5.64 -6.64
N VAL A 36 7.55 -5.76 -6.59
CA VAL A 36 8.32 -5.34 -5.44
C VAL A 36 8.19 -3.84 -5.55
N VAL A 37 7.10 -3.32 -5.01
CA VAL A 37 7.04 -1.95 -4.55
C VAL A 37 8.10 -1.93 -3.46
N VAL A 38 9.35 -1.72 -3.87
CA VAL A 38 10.38 -1.21 -2.99
C VAL A 38 9.92 0.21 -2.69
N ALA A 39 8.89 0.34 -1.86
CA ALA A 39 8.82 1.46 -0.96
C ALA A 39 10.10 1.29 -0.15
N THR A 40 11.16 2.01 -0.54
CA THR A 40 12.39 2.05 0.22
C THR A 40 12.04 2.78 1.50
N PHE A 41 11.39 2.07 2.44
CA PHE A 41 11.10 2.57 3.75
C PHE A 41 12.44 3.04 4.30
N LYS A 42 12.52 4.32 4.65
CA LYS A 42 13.76 4.98 5.09
C LYS A 42 14.17 4.51 6.50
N SER A 43 14.15 3.19 6.76
CA SER A 43 14.25 2.60 8.09
C SER A 43 15.60 2.84 8.75
N VAL A 44 16.68 2.69 7.99
CA VAL A 44 18.05 3.02 8.41
C VAL A 44 18.21 4.53 8.65
N ASN A 45 17.38 5.35 7.98
CA ASN A 45 17.47 6.80 8.04
C ASN A 45 16.61 7.41 9.17
N THR A 46 15.68 6.65 9.75
CA THR A 46 14.77 7.17 10.79
C THR A 46 15.54 7.56 12.05
N SER A 47 16.36 6.66 12.60
CA SER A 47 17.16 6.92 13.81
C SER A 47 18.30 7.91 13.59
N MET A 48 18.69 8.13 12.33
CA MET A 48 19.69 9.15 11.95
C MET A 48 19.08 10.56 11.93
N GLN A 49 17.82 10.70 11.50
CA GLN A 49 17.16 12.00 11.35
C GLN A 49 16.30 12.38 12.56
N PHE A 50 15.73 11.41 13.28
CA PHE A 50 14.78 11.65 14.36
C PHE A 50 15.21 10.96 15.65
N HIS A 51 14.79 11.53 16.77
CA HIS A 51 14.91 10.88 18.07
C HIS A 51 13.95 9.69 18.12
N THR A 52 14.48 8.50 18.40
CA THR A 52 13.71 7.25 18.45
C THR A 52 12.81 7.18 19.68
N THR A 53 13.15 7.89 20.76
CA THR A 53 12.23 8.12 21.87
C THR A 53 11.21 9.19 21.48
N PRO A 54 9.89 8.91 21.55
CA PRO A 54 8.88 9.88 21.20
C PRO A 54 8.89 11.05 22.20
N LYS A 55 8.71 12.26 21.67
CA LYS A 55 8.49 13.46 22.46
C LYS A 55 7.09 13.48 23.08
N ALA A 56 6.12 12.92 22.37
CA ALA A 56 4.74 12.78 22.82
C ALA A 56 4.08 11.54 22.20
N SER A 57 3.04 11.04 22.85
CA SER A 57 2.11 10.06 22.29
C SER A 57 0.68 10.55 22.49
N PHE A 58 -0.19 10.23 21.54
CA PHE A 58 -1.57 10.69 21.55
C PHE A 58 -2.49 9.61 21.00
N LYS A 59 -3.59 9.33 21.70
CA LYS A 59 -4.66 8.46 21.23
C LYS A 59 -5.80 9.31 20.72
N ALA A 60 -6.04 9.27 19.42
CA ALA A 60 -7.05 10.06 18.75
C ALA A 60 -8.46 9.47 18.92
N SER A 61 -9.46 10.30 18.62
CA SER A 61 -10.87 9.92 18.72
C SER A 61 -11.24 8.74 17.80
N ASN A 62 -10.53 8.59 16.67
CA ASN A 62 -10.65 7.48 15.74
C ASN A 62 -10.03 6.16 16.25
N GLY A 63 -9.47 6.15 17.46
CA GLY A 63 -8.87 4.99 18.10
C GLY A 63 -7.37 4.79 17.80
N LEU A 64 -6.83 5.52 16.83
CA LEU A 64 -5.41 5.44 16.43
C LEU A 64 -4.50 6.01 17.51
N GLU A 65 -3.45 5.27 17.87
CA GLU A 65 -2.40 5.79 18.74
C GLU A 65 -1.17 6.21 17.93
N ILE A 66 -0.83 7.51 18.01
CA ILE A 66 0.34 8.07 17.33
C ILE A 66 1.46 8.40 18.31
N ALA A 67 2.70 8.29 17.83
CA ALA A 67 3.92 8.74 18.48
C ALA A 67 4.55 9.88 17.67
N ILE A 68 4.91 10.97 18.34
CA ILE A 68 5.50 12.17 17.71
C ILE A 68 6.97 12.25 18.11
N HIS A 69 7.84 12.30 17.11
CA HIS A 69 9.29 12.27 17.22
C HIS A 69 9.88 13.58 16.72
N MET A 70 10.79 14.13 17.52
CA MET A 70 11.51 15.35 17.16
C MET A 70 12.70 15.02 16.25
N PRO A 71 13.08 15.93 15.36
CA PRO A 71 14.30 15.79 14.58
C PRO A 71 15.52 15.83 15.50
N ARG A 72 16.61 15.16 15.10
CA ARG A 72 17.89 15.15 15.83
C ARG A 72 18.67 16.46 15.67
N SER A 73 18.54 17.07 14.49
CA SER A 73 19.16 18.36 14.19
C SER A 73 18.14 19.47 14.35
N SER A 74 18.57 20.60 14.91
CA SER A 74 17.76 21.83 14.97
C SER A 74 17.49 22.44 13.59
N ASP A 75 18.28 22.07 12.58
CA ASP A 75 18.15 22.59 11.22
C ASP A 75 17.08 21.85 10.41
N ASP A 76 16.64 20.68 10.89
CA ASP A 76 15.50 19.96 10.32
C ASP A 76 14.24 20.43 11.04
N ASN A 77 13.31 21.02 10.29
CA ASN A 77 12.06 21.58 10.82
C ASN A 77 10.89 20.59 10.72
N ARG A 78 11.16 19.33 10.39
CA ARG A 78 10.13 18.30 10.28
C ARG A 78 9.90 17.59 11.60
N VAL A 79 8.67 17.11 11.81
CA VAL A 79 8.34 16.17 12.88
C VAL A 79 7.97 14.83 12.26
N LEU A 80 8.43 13.74 12.86
CA LEU A 80 8.03 12.39 12.45
C LEU A 80 6.85 11.93 13.30
N ILE A 81 5.78 11.51 12.65
CA ILE A 81 4.56 11.01 13.29
C ILE A 81 4.38 9.55 12.90
N MET A 82 4.41 8.65 13.87
CA MET A 82 4.34 7.21 13.67
C MET A 82 3.06 6.63 14.25
N ASP A 83 2.44 5.70 13.54
CA ASP A 83 1.35 4.87 14.02
C ASP A 83 1.92 3.73 14.88
N LYS A 84 1.52 3.68 16.16
CA LYS A 84 2.00 2.69 17.13
C LYS A 84 1.34 1.33 16.95
N ASP A 85 0.16 1.29 16.35
CA ASP A 85 -0.63 0.07 16.16
C ASP A 85 -0.33 -0.58 14.79
N TRP A 86 0.50 0.06 13.96
CA TRP A 86 0.94 -0.49 12.69
C TRP A 86 1.80 -1.74 12.87
N SER A 87 1.64 -2.75 12.00
CA SER A 87 2.46 -3.96 12.02
C SER A 87 2.82 -4.46 10.63
N ILE A 88 4.08 -4.87 10.47
CA ILE A 88 4.59 -5.53 9.26
C ILE A 88 4.22 -7.01 9.17
N ILE A 89 3.59 -7.59 10.20
CA ILE A 89 3.26 -9.01 10.22
C ILE A 89 2.10 -9.28 9.25
N PRO A 90 2.21 -10.28 8.34
CA PRO A 90 1.25 -10.53 7.26
C PRO A 90 -0.23 -10.63 7.63
N ASN A 91 -0.53 -11.10 8.84
CA ASN A 91 -1.90 -11.27 9.34
C ASN A 91 -2.42 -10.06 10.12
N HIS A 92 -1.58 -9.03 10.29
CA HIS A 92 -1.86 -7.76 10.93
C HIS A 92 -1.32 -6.59 10.10
N HIS A 93 -1.24 -6.74 8.77
CA HIS A 93 -0.99 -5.62 7.87
C HIS A 93 -2.15 -4.64 7.96
N THR A 94 -2.09 -3.73 8.93
CA THR A 94 -2.80 -2.48 8.84
C THR A 94 -2.02 -1.66 7.81
N ASP A 95 -2.65 -1.21 6.74
CA ASP A 95 -2.00 -0.17 5.94
C ASP A 95 -1.89 1.07 6.84
N ALA A 96 -0.72 1.70 6.89
CA ALA A 96 -0.59 2.92 7.68
C ALA A 96 -1.57 3.94 7.11
N ASN A 97 -2.63 4.23 7.88
CA ASN A 97 -3.69 5.08 7.42
C ASN A 97 -3.20 6.53 7.44
N HIS A 98 -2.60 6.97 6.33
CA HIS A 98 -2.05 8.31 6.19
C HIS A 98 -3.07 9.39 6.60
N MET A 99 -4.34 9.23 6.19
CA MET A 99 -5.41 10.15 6.60
C MET A 99 -5.67 10.09 8.10
N GLY A 100 -5.72 8.89 8.69
CA GLY A 100 -5.89 8.70 10.14
C GLY A 100 -4.76 9.31 10.96
N ILE A 101 -3.51 9.21 10.48
CA ILE A 101 -2.34 9.84 11.10
C ILE A 101 -2.45 11.37 11.04
N ILE A 102 -2.86 11.94 9.90
CA ILE A 102 -3.07 13.38 9.75
C ILE A 102 -4.18 13.87 10.70
N GLU A 103 -5.31 13.17 10.76
CA GLU A 103 -6.42 13.49 11.66
C GLU A 103 -5.99 13.47 13.13
N ALA A 104 -5.31 12.41 13.54
CA ALA A 104 -4.77 12.25 14.89
C ALA A 104 -3.76 13.36 15.24
N ALA A 105 -2.89 13.72 14.29
CA ALA A 105 -1.91 14.79 14.46
C ALA A 105 -2.58 16.16 14.64
N TYR A 106 -3.63 16.46 13.85
CA TYR A 106 -4.40 17.69 14.01
C TYR A 106 -5.22 17.72 15.29
N GLU A 107 -5.78 16.59 15.72
CA GLU A 107 -6.44 16.48 17.03
C GLU A 107 -5.46 16.75 18.17
N TYR A 108 -4.26 16.16 18.11
CA TYR A 108 -3.20 16.43 19.08
C TYR A 108 -2.84 17.92 19.09
N ALA A 109 -2.56 18.52 17.93
CA ALA A 109 -2.21 19.94 17.85
C ALA A 109 -3.30 20.85 18.45
N ARG A 110 -4.57 20.59 18.13
CA ARG A 110 -5.73 21.28 18.71
C ARG A 110 -5.81 21.10 20.22
N SER A 111 -5.54 19.89 20.74
CA SER A 111 -5.50 19.63 22.19
C SER A 111 -4.43 20.44 22.92
N GLN A 112 -3.36 20.83 22.21
CA GLN A 112 -2.28 21.66 22.72
C GLN A 112 -2.52 23.17 22.48
N GLY A 113 -3.69 23.55 21.94
CA GLY A 113 -4.00 24.94 21.59
C GLY A 113 -3.20 25.47 20.40
N LEU A 114 -2.66 24.59 19.55
CA LEU A 114 -1.88 24.96 18.37
C LEU A 114 -2.75 24.90 17.11
N ASN A 115 -2.60 25.93 16.27
CA ASN A 115 -3.11 25.93 14.90
C ASN A 115 -1.95 25.63 13.95
N VAL A 116 -1.93 24.44 13.36
CA VAL A 116 -0.82 23.98 12.52
C VAL A 116 -1.29 23.51 11.15
N GLU A 117 -0.38 23.50 10.20
CA GLU A 117 -0.53 22.85 8.91
C GLU A 117 0.64 21.88 8.69
N LEU A 118 0.33 20.65 8.28
CA LEU A 118 1.31 19.63 7.94
C LEU A 118 1.57 19.65 6.43
N LYS A 119 2.84 19.80 6.04
CA LYS A 119 3.28 19.81 4.64
C LYS A 119 4.30 18.72 4.36
N LYS A 120 4.42 18.34 3.08
CA LYS A 120 5.43 17.44 2.50
C LYS A 120 5.62 16.15 3.31
N ALA A 121 4.73 15.19 3.10
CA ALA A 121 4.76 13.89 3.76
C ALA A 121 5.88 13.00 3.17
N ASP A 122 6.90 12.68 3.96
CA ASP A 122 7.92 11.69 3.64
C ASP A 122 7.67 10.40 4.45
N GLN A 123 7.64 9.24 3.81
CA GLN A 123 7.41 7.96 4.49
C GLN A 123 8.63 7.45 5.27
N PHE A 124 8.38 6.95 6.47
CA PHE A 124 9.37 6.38 7.38
C PHE A 124 8.86 5.09 8.05
N TYR A 125 9.81 4.25 8.44
CA TYR A 125 9.55 3.01 9.17
C TYR A 125 10.59 2.88 10.28
N TYR A 126 10.20 2.44 11.47
CA TYR A 126 11.11 2.17 12.57
C TYR A 126 10.46 1.24 13.59
N ASP A 127 11.20 0.21 14.01
CA ASP A 127 10.83 -0.72 15.07
C ASP A 127 9.40 -1.29 14.98
N GLY A 128 9.01 -1.74 13.79
CA GLY A 128 7.67 -2.29 13.59
C GLY A 128 6.57 -1.25 13.45
N SER A 129 6.86 0.06 13.55
CA SER A 129 5.92 1.15 13.33
C SER A 129 6.16 1.86 12.01
N HIS A 130 5.10 2.33 11.37
CA HIS A 130 5.15 3.12 10.13
C HIS A 130 4.65 4.54 10.38
N GLY A 131 5.23 5.52 9.69
CA GLY A 131 4.87 6.92 9.88
C GLY A 131 5.27 7.82 8.73
N PHE A 132 5.02 9.11 8.94
CA PHE A 132 5.32 10.17 7.99
C PHE A 132 6.01 11.33 8.70
N ALA A 133 7.07 11.86 8.09
CA ALA A 133 7.65 13.11 8.49
C ALA A 133 6.95 14.27 7.77
N TYR A 134 6.61 15.33 8.52
CA TYR A 134 5.95 16.52 8.01
C TYR A 134 6.69 17.78 8.40
N GLU A 135 6.78 18.73 7.48
CA GLU A 135 7.06 20.12 7.82
C GLU A 135 5.84 20.69 8.56
N VAL A 136 6.04 21.28 9.74
CA VAL A 136 4.97 21.88 10.54
C VAL A 136 5.02 23.39 10.41
N LEU A 137 3.93 23.99 9.94
CA LEU A 137 3.77 25.45 9.92
C LEU A 137 2.74 25.86 10.96
N VAL A 138 3.13 26.71 11.90
CA VAL A 138 2.18 27.33 12.84
C VAL A 138 1.47 28.46 12.11
N LYS A 139 0.14 28.43 12.13
CA LYS A 139 -0.71 29.50 11.60
C LYS A 139 -1.03 30.46 12.73
N GLU A 140 -0.73 31.74 12.52
CA GLU A 140 -1.28 32.78 13.38
C GLU A 140 -2.81 32.74 13.28
N ALA A 141 -3.48 32.81 14.44
CA ALA A 141 -4.93 32.71 14.57
C ALA A 141 -5.62 34.00 14.13
#